data_AF-A0A2E3R1H2-F1
#
_entry.id   AF-A0A2E3R1H2-F1
#
_cell.length_a   1.000
_cell.length_b   1.000
_cell.length_c   1.000
_cell.angle_alpha   90.00
_cell.angle_beta   90.00
_cell.angle_gamma   90.00
#
_symmetry.space_group_name_H-M   'P 1'
#
loop_
_entity.id
_entity.type
_entity.pdbx_description
1 polymer ?
#
loop_
_entity_poly.entity_id
_entity_poly.type
_entity_poly.pdbx_seq_one_letter_code
_entity_poly.pdbx_strand_id
1 'polypeptide(L)'
;MTDLLRTTEVRWFLAGPLPPAADAWFARLGPRIEGETRTDHYLAPTDDALGLKLREGALEPKRRDAVGGPLTAGRAHAAVETWTKWSFPLAADAGPEAGWVEVTKTRRQREIVPGAGRCRLDVSEVTVGGAVWWSVCLEAEGPNDDAARSALGAGAARWLARTDAPALPAEAAMGYPAWLRSQVG
;
A
#
# COMPACT_ATOMS: atom_id res chain seq x y z
N MET A 1 18.51 9.97 -12.23
CA MET A 1 17.94 8.81 -12.94
C MET A 1 16.51 8.64 -12.45
N THR A 2 15.58 8.29 -13.33
CA THR A 2 14.19 8.01 -12.95
C THR A 2 14.07 6.54 -12.61
N ASP A 3 13.68 6.22 -11.38
CA ASP A 3 13.34 4.85 -11.01
C ASP A 3 11.88 4.58 -11.37
N LEU A 4 11.68 3.64 -12.31
CA LEU A 4 10.38 3.14 -12.72
C LEU A 4 10.12 1.81 -12.03
N LEU A 5 9.00 1.70 -11.32
CA LEU A 5 8.57 0.43 -10.73
C LEU A 5 7.13 0.13 -11.12
N ARG A 6 6.89 -1.10 -11.58
CA ARG A 6 5.56 -1.63 -11.86
C ARG A 6 5.21 -2.69 -10.83
N THR A 7 4.06 -2.56 -10.20
CA THR A 7 3.61 -3.45 -9.13
C THR A 7 2.17 -3.90 -9.31
N THR A 8 1.86 -5.09 -8.82
CA THR A 8 0.51 -5.61 -8.66
C THR A 8 0.15 -5.56 -7.18
N GLU A 9 -0.99 -4.99 -6.82
CA GLU A 9 -1.33 -4.66 -5.44
C GLU A 9 -2.78 -5.00 -5.08
N VAL A 10 -2.99 -5.30 -3.80
CA VAL A 10 -4.30 -5.19 -3.14
C VAL A 10 -4.09 -4.47 -1.84
N ARG A 11 -4.96 -3.50 -1.54
CA ARG A 11 -4.84 -2.66 -0.35
C ARG A 11 -6.20 -2.43 0.29
N TRP A 12 -6.22 -2.49 1.62
CA TRP A 12 -7.38 -2.17 2.43
C TRP A 12 -7.06 -1.02 3.37
N PHE A 13 -8.06 -0.17 3.61
CA PHE A 13 -8.04 0.86 4.65
C PHE A 13 -9.23 0.66 5.58
N LEU A 14 -8.96 0.61 6.89
CA LEU A 14 -9.96 0.42 7.92
C LEU A 14 -9.83 1.55 8.95
N ALA A 15 -10.96 2.08 9.39
CA ALA A 15 -10.98 3.20 10.33
C ALA A 15 -10.51 2.78 11.73
N GLY A 16 -9.90 3.73 12.44
CA GLY A 16 -9.37 3.54 13.79
C GLY A 16 -7.92 3.08 13.84
N PRO A 17 -7.36 2.92 15.05
CA PRO A 17 -6.01 2.38 15.24
C PRO A 17 -5.93 0.90 14.86
N LEU A 18 -4.72 0.38 14.68
CA LEU A 18 -4.53 -1.04 14.38
C LEU A 18 -5.07 -1.91 15.54
N PRO A 19 -6.02 -2.83 15.30
CA PRO A 19 -6.54 -3.69 16.36
C PRO A 19 -5.47 -4.63 16.90
N PRO A 20 -5.44 -4.91 18.23
CA PRO A 20 -4.45 -5.82 18.82
C PRO A 20 -4.44 -7.22 18.20
N ALA A 21 -5.60 -7.73 17.77
CA ALA A 21 -5.69 -9.02 17.09
C ALA A 21 -4.99 -9.03 15.72
N ALA A 22 -5.09 -7.93 14.96
CA ALA A 22 -4.40 -7.76 13.69
C ALA A 22 -2.89 -7.59 13.89
N ASP A 23 -2.47 -6.86 14.93
CA ASP A 23 -1.05 -6.75 15.28
C ASP A 23 -0.46 -8.11 15.69
N ALA A 24 -1.18 -8.85 16.53
CA ALA A 24 -0.78 -10.19 16.95
C ALA A 24 -0.72 -11.18 15.77
N TRP A 25 -1.67 -11.09 14.83
CA TRP A 25 -1.62 -11.83 13.56
C TRP A 25 -0.33 -11.52 12.81
N PHE A 26 -0.03 -10.24 12.59
CA PHE A 26 1.14 -9.80 11.85
C PHE A 26 2.46 -10.25 12.51
N ALA A 27 2.54 -10.19 13.84
CA ALA A 27 3.69 -10.64 14.61
C ALA A 27 4.01 -12.14 14.37
N ARG A 28 3.00 -12.97 14.13
CA ARG A 28 3.15 -14.43 13.89
C ARG A 28 3.56 -14.81 12.46
N LEU A 29 3.68 -13.86 11.53
CA LEU A 29 3.92 -14.16 10.10
C LEU A 29 5.38 -14.47 9.72
N GLY A 30 6.29 -14.49 10.68
CA GLY A 30 7.72 -14.75 10.48
C GLY A 30 8.58 -13.48 10.58
N PRO A 31 9.81 -13.50 10.03
CA PRO A 31 10.80 -12.44 10.26
C PRO A 31 10.36 -11.11 9.64
N ARG A 32 10.59 -10.03 10.37
CA ARG A 32 10.33 -8.64 9.94
C ARG A 32 11.48 -8.14 9.08
N ILE A 33 11.18 -7.40 8.01
CA ILE A 33 12.23 -6.76 7.19
C ILE A 33 12.76 -5.52 7.91
N GLU A 34 11.90 -4.56 8.19
CA GLU A 34 12.07 -3.46 9.12
C GLU A 34 10.78 -2.64 9.05
N GLY A 35 10.69 -1.55 9.77
CA GLY A 35 9.55 -0.67 9.65
C GLY A 35 9.92 0.72 10.10
N GLU A 36 9.20 1.67 9.54
CA GLU A 36 9.53 3.08 9.62
C GLU A 36 8.26 3.84 10.04
N THR A 37 8.46 4.92 10.79
CA THR A 37 7.46 5.98 10.89
C THR A 37 7.95 7.12 10.02
N ARG A 38 7.09 7.61 9.15
CA ARG A 38 7.41 8.74 8.28
C ARG A 38 6.19 9.60 7.99
N THR A 39 6.47 10.82 7.54
CA THR A 39 5.47 11.78 7.10
C THR A 39 5.70 12.09 5.63
N ASP A 40 4.70 11.79 4.80
CA ASP A 40 4.68 12.10 3.38
C ASP A 40 3.66 13.24 3.16
N HIS A 41 3.90 14.08 2.14
CA HIS A 41 2.93 15.11 1.76
C HIS A 41 2.28 14.72 0.44
N TYR A 42 0.95 14.68 0.37
CA TYR A 42 0.21 14.30 -0.82
C TYR A 42 -0.44 15.51 -1.46
N LEU A 43 -0.37 15.65 -2.78
CA LEU A 43 -1.28 16.57 -3.45
C LEU A 43 -2.67 15.96 -3.34
N ALA A 44 -3.66 16.74 -2.88
CA ALA A 44 -5.04 16.28 -2.73
C ALA A 44 -5.51 15.62 -4.05
N PRO A 45 -5.79 14.31 -4.07
CA PRO A 45 -6.02 13.64 -5.34
C PRO A 45 -7.36 14.09 -5.94
N THR A 46 -7.38 14.29 -7.25
CA THR A 46 -8.63 14.57 -8.01
C THR A 46 -9.17 13.33 -8.72
N ASP A 47 -8.37 12.25 -8.76
CA ASP A 47 -8.65 11.00 -9.45
C ASP A 47 -8.16 9.81 -8.59
N ASP A 48 -8.89 8.70 -8.60
CA ASP A 48 -8.57 7.50 -7.81
C ASP A 48 -7.38 6.72 -8.37
N ALA A 49 -7.10 6.87 -9.66
CA ALA A 49 -6.05 6.23 -10.41
C ALA A 49 -4.74 7.04 -10.42
N LEU A 50 -4.72 8.27 -9.89
CA LEU A 50 -3.53 9.12 -9.88
C LEU A 50 -3.22 9.63 -8.47
N GLY A 51 -2.03 9.32 -7.99
CA GLY A 51 -1.51 9.86 -6.73
C GLY A 51 -0.20 10.59 -6.96
N LEU A 52 -0.01 11.68 -6.21
CA LEU A 52 1.24 12.42 -6.20
C LEU A 52 1.62 12.71 -4.76
N LYS A 53 2.86 12.41 -4.39
CA LYS A 53 3.38 12.72 -3.06
C LYS A 53 4.82 13.22 -3.12
N LEU A 54 5.18 14.02 -2.13
CA LEU A 54 6.53 14.42 -1.81
C LEU A 54 7.02 13.58 -0.64
N ARG A 55 8.23 13.04 -0.78
CA ARG A 55 8.93 12.28 0.25
C ARG A 55 10.42 12.54 0.15
N GLU A 56 11.03 12.93 1.26
CA GLU A 56 12.50 13.00 1.40
C GLU A 56 13.21 13.68 0.21
N GLY A 57 12.63 14.78 -0.29
CA GLY A 57 13.19 15.53 -1.43
C GLY A 57 12.91 14.93 -2.81
N ALA A 58 12.01 13.95 -2.93
CA ALA A 58 11.56 13.38 -4.19
C ALA A 58 10.06 13.54 -4.41
N LEU A 59 9.69 13.78 -5.66
CA LEU A 59 8.32 13.69 -6.15
C LEU A 59 8.06 12.26 -6.61
N GLU A 60 7.08 11.59 -6.01
CA GLU A 60 6.69 10.22 -6.32
C GLU A 60 5.27 10.16 -6.93
N PRO A 61 5.11 10.35 -8.26
CA PRO A 61 3.87 10.06 -8.94
C PRO A 61 3.58 8.56 -8.97
N LYS A 62 2.30 8.21 -8.91
CA LYS A 62 1.82 6.86 -9.17
C LYS A 62 0.54 6.88 -9.99
N ARG A 63 0.45 5.95 -10.93
CA ARG A 63 -0.70 5.77 -11.81
C ARG A 63 -1.19 4.33 -11.75
N ARG A 64 -2.49 4.12 -11.58
CA ARG A 64 -3.13 2.82 -11.75
C ARG A 64 -3.32 2.57 -13.24
N ASP A 65 -2.70 1.50 -13.73
CA ASP A 65 -2.79 1.11 -15.14
C ASP A 65 -3.96 0.18 -15.41
N ALA A 66 -4.32 -0.65 -14.43
CA ALA A 66 -5.39 -1.63 -14.58
C ALA A 66 -6.04 -1.98 -13.23
N VAL A 67 -7.30 -2.36 -13.31
CA VAL A 67 -8.03 -3.10 -12.28
C VAL A 67 -8.32 -4.48 -12.86
N GLY A 68 -7.70 -5.50 -12.29
CA GLY A 68 -7.79 -6.90 -12.70
C GLY A 68 -8.87 -7.67 -11.94
N GLY A 69 -8.77 -9.00 -12.01
CA GLY A 69 -9.71 -9.92 -11.37
C GLY A 69 -9.70 -9.87 -9.83
N PRO A 70 -10.68 -10.53 -9.19
CA PRO A 70 -10.78 -10.57 -7.75
C PRO A 70 -9.67 -11.42 -7.13
N LEU A 71 -9.15 -10.97 -6.01
CA LEU A 71 -8.36 -11.75 -5.06
C LEU A 71 -9.25 -12.12 -3.88
N THR A 72 -9.29 -13.40 -3.54
CA THR A 72 -9.94 -13.90 -2.32
C THR A 72 -8.98 -14.84 -1.60
N ALA A 73 -8.71 -14.54 -0.33
CA ALA A 73 -7.89 -15.37 0.55
C ALA A 73 -8.40 -15.27 1.98
N GLY A 74 -8.96 -16.36 2.50
CA GLY A 74 -9.59 -16.36 3.83
C GLY A 74 -10.74 -15.35 3.88
N ARG A 75 -10.62 -14.34 4.75
CA ARG A 75 -11.61 -13.25 4.92
C ARG A 75 -11.19 -11.95 4.21
N ALA A 76 -10.26 -12.04 3.26
CA ALA A 76 -9.77 -10.92 2.48
C ALA A 76 -10.31 -10.97 1.05
N HIS A 77 -10.90 -9.86 0.61
CA HIS A 77 -11.49 -9.69 -0.72
C HIS A 77 -11.10 -8.32 -1.30
N ALA A 78 -10.57 -8.29 -2.51
CA ALA A 78 -10.24 -7.06 -3.23
C ALA A 78 -10.17 -7.30 -4.73
N ALA A 79 -10.37 -6.25 -5.54
CA ALA A 79 -9.91 -6.26 -6.92
C ALA A 79 -8.40 -6.02 -6.94
N VAL A 80 -7.68 -6.78 -7.76
CA VAL A 80 -6.23 -6.61 -7.90
C VAL A 80 -5.96 -5.38 -8.77
N GLU A 81 -5.13 -4.46 -8.32
CA GLU A 81 -4.74 -3.29 -9.10
C GLU A 81 -3.31 -3.43 -9.62
N THR A 82 -3.03 -2.86 -10.79
CA THR A 82 -1.66 -2.72 -11.30
C THR A 82 -1.28 -1.25 -11.31
N TRP A 83 -0.12 -0.93 -10.75
CA TRP A 83 0.37 0.43 -10.60
C TRP A 83 1.73 0.60 -11.27
N THR A 84 1.93 1.74 -11.91
CA THR A 84 3.26 2.24 -12.27
C THR A 84 3.61 3.40 -11.35
N LYS A 85 4.85 3.39 -10.85
CA LYS A 85 5.39 4.34 -9.90
C LYS A 85 6.68 4.93 -10.44
N TRP A 86 6.86 6.21 -10.19
CA TRP A 86 8.07 6.94 -10.53
C TRP A 86 8.61 7.63 -9.29
N SER A 87 9.92 7.88 -9.28
CA SER A 87 10.56 8.77 -8.34
C SER A 87 11.44 9.77 -9.08
N PHE A 88 11.25 11.06 -8.79
CA PHE A 88 12.01 12.16 -9.35
C PHE A 88 12.64 12.96 -8.22
N PRO A 89 13.99 13.01 -8.11
CA PRO A 89 14.63 13.87 -7.13
C PRO A 89 14.31 15.34 -7.46
N LEU A 90 14.05 16.12 -6.43
CA LEU A 90 13.84 17.56 -6.54
C LEU A 90 15.09 18.34 -6.14
N ALA A 91 15.10 19.62 -6.47
CA ALA A 91 16.09 20.55 -5.94
C ALA A 91 15.96 20.64 -4.40
N ALA A 92 17.06 20.93 -3.71
CA ALA A 92 17.16 20.85 -2.26
C ALA A 92 16.21 21.81 -1.50
N ASP A 93 15.71 22.84 -2.16
CA ASP A 93 14.78 23.85 -1.65
C ASP A 93 13.31 23.60 -2.03
N ALA A 94 13.03 22.54 -2.81
CA ALA A 94 11.68 22.17 -3.16
C ALA A 94 10.97 21.50 -1.97
N GLY A 95 9.95 22.16 -1.44
CA GLY A 95 9.11 21.67 -0.35
C GLY A 95 7.63 21.60 -0.74
N PRO A 96 6.79 21.00 0.12
CA PRO A 96 5.34 21.07 -0.06
C PRO A 96 4.84 22.52 0.04
N GLU A 97 3.96 22.91 -0.87
CA GLU A 97 3.30 24.22 -0.88
C GLU A 97 1.94 24.15 -0.15
N ALA A 98 1.20 25.27 -0.11
CA ALA A 98 -0.18 25.26 0.35
C ALA A 98 -1.04 24.30 -0.49
N GLY A 99 -1.90 23.50 0.16
CA GLY A 99 -2.78 22.53 -0.50
C GLY A 99 -2.24 21.10 -0.56
N TRP A 100 -1.02 20.86 -0.08
CA TRP A 100 -0.53 19.51 0.20
C TRP A 100 -1.07 18.99 1.52
N VAL A 101 -1.48 17.72 1.53
CA VAL A 101 -2.07 17.01 2.66
C VAL A 101 -0.99 16.19 3.33
N GLU A 102 -0.72 16.48 4.60
CA GLU A 102 0.20 15.70 5.41
C GLU A 102 -0.41 14.35 5.77
N VAL A 103 0.34 13.26 5.53
CA VAL A 103 -0.05 11.93 5.97
C VAL A 103 1.11 11.24 6.67
N THR A 104 0.91 10.95 7.96
CA THR A 104 1.87 10.19 8.77
C THR A 104 1.56 8.71 8.69
N LYS A 105 2.58 7.88 8.48
CA LYS A 105 2.44 6.41 8.38
C LYS A 105 3.50 5.70 9.20
N THR A 106 3.05 4.81 10.09
CA THR A 106 3.90 3.85 10.80
C THR A 106 3.72 2.48 10.17
N ARG A 107 4.72 2.01 9.41
CA ARG A 107 4.66 0.80 8.59
C ARG A 107 5.49 -0.34 9.18
N ARG A 108 5.01 -1.57 9.00
CA ARG A 108 5.74 -2.81 9.28
C ARG A 108 5.61 -3.74 8.08
N GLN A 109 6.70 -4.41 7.70
CA GLN A 109 6.71 -5.24 6.49
C GLN A 109 7.10 -6.71 6.72
N ARG A 110 6.59 -7.58 5.84
CA ARG A 110 7.03 -8.96 5.59
C ARG A 110 7.28 -9.12 4.09
N GLU A 111 8.08 -10.10 3.72
CA GLU A 111 8.36 -10.39 2.31
C GLU A 111 8.52 -11.89 2.08
N ILE A 112 8.18 -12.29 0.86
CA ILE A 112 8.56 -13.58 0.29
C ILE A 112 9.01 -13.38 -1.16
N VAL A 113 9.83 -14.32 -1.65
CA VAL A 113 10.30 -14.37 -3.04
C VAL A 113 9.88 -15.69 -3.69
N PRO A 114 8.60 -15.83 -4.08
CA PRO A 114 8.11 -17.02 -4.77
C PRO A 114 8.51 -17.01 -6.26
N GLY A 115 9.26 -18.03 -6.69
CA GLY A 115 9.71 -18.12 -8.07
C GLY A 115 10.57 -16.92 -8.48
N ALA A 116 10.19 -16.25 -9.56
CA ALA A 116 10.88 -15.05 -10.06
C ALA A 116 10.28 -13.72 -9.55
N GLY A 117 9.22 -13.77 -8.75
CA GLY A 117 8.55 -12.59 -8.23
C GLY A 117 8.86 -12.36 -6.75
N ARG A 118 8.52 -11.17 -6.27
CA ARG A 118 8.63 -10.77 -4.87
C ARG A 118 7.29 -10.22 -4.43
N CYS A 119 6.82 -10.63 -3.25
CA CYS A 119 5.61 -10.08 -2.65
C CYS A 119 5.92 -9.57 -1.25
N ARG A 120 5.56 -8.31 -0.99
CA ARG A 120 5.61 -7.67 0.32
C ARG A 120 4.21 -7.61 0.92
N LEU A 121 4.13 -7.77 2.23
CA LEU A 121 2.96 -7.46 3.03
C LEU A 121 3.29 -6.29 3.93
N ASP A 122 2.49 -5.24 3.83
CA ASP A 122 2.57 -4.05 4.67
C ASP A 122 1.37 -4.02 5.60
N VAL A 123 1.62 -3.86 6.91
CA VAL A 123 0.61 -3.42 7.87
C VAL A 123 1.04 -2.07 8.41
N SER A 124 0.17 -1.07 8.28
CA SER A 124 0.51 0.30 8.68
C SER A 124 -0.62 0.97 9.43
N GLU A 125 -0.28 1.80 10.41
CA GLU A 125 -1.17 2.84 10.92
C GLU A 125 -0.93 4.13 10.14
N VAL A 126 -2.00 4.86 9.84
CA VAL A 126 -2.02 6.02 8.96
C VAL A 126 -2.83 7.13 9.63
N THR A 127 -2.26 8.33 9.71
CA THR A 127 -2.92 9.51 10.29
C THR A 127 -2.96 10.63 9.27
N VAL A 128 -4.14 11.20 9.06
CA VAL A 128 -4.38 12.36 8.18
C VAL A 128 -5.41 13.28 8.86
N GLY A 129 -5.10 14.57 9.01
CA GLY A 129 -6.04 15.53 9.62
C GLY A 129 -6.56 15.14 11.01
N GLY A 130 -5.78 14.39 11.79
CA GLY A 130 -6.19 13.83 13.09
C GLY A 130 -7.02 12.54 13.03
N ALA A 131 -7.54 12.16 11.86
CA ALA A 131 -8.18 10.86 11.65
C ALA A 131 -7.14 9.75 11.64
N VAL A 132 -7.40 8.67 12.37
CA VAL A 132 -6.54 7.49 12.46
C VAL A 132 -7.17 6.34 11.68
N TRP A 133 -6.37 5.70 10.86
CA TRP A 133 -6.69 4.53 10.06
C TRP A 133 -5.60 3.48 10.21
N TRP A 134 -5.90 2.26 9.81
CA TRP A 134 -4.89 1.25 9.56
C TRP A 134 -5.11 0.61 8.19
N SER A 135 -4.03 0.09 7.62
CA SER A 135 -4.04 -0.50 6.28
C SER A 135 -3.28 -1.81 6.24
N VAL A 136 -3.76 -2.69 5.36
CA VAL A 136 -3.07 -3.90 4.94
C VAL A 136 -2.83 -3.79 3.45
N CYS A 137 -1.63 -4.12 2.97
CA CYS A 137 -1.36 -4.15 1.54
C CYS A 137 -0.50 -5.35 1.19
N LEU A 138 -0.89 -6.06 0.14
CA LEU A 138 0.05 -6.91 -0.60
C LEU A 138 0.53 -6.13 -1.81
N GLU A 139 1.83 -6.14 -2.04
CA GLU A 139 2.46 -5.49 -3.18
C GLU A 139 3.48 -6.46 -3.78
N ALA A 140 3.30 -6.76 -5.06
CA ALA A 140 4.13 -7.71 -5.77
C ALA A 140 4.77 -7.10 -7.02
N GLU A 141 6.01 -7.49 -7.26
CA GLU A 141 6.81 -7.12 -8.42
C GLU A 141 7.43 -8.38 -9.04
N GLY A 142 7.81 -8.31 -10.31
CA GLY A 142 8.43 -9.41 -11.03
C GLY A 142 8.88 -8.99 -12.42
N PRO A 143 9.61 -9.85 -13.15
CA PRO A 143 10.09 -9.54 -14.51
C PRO A 143 8.97 -9.31 -15.52
N ASN A 144 7.74 -9.75 -15.22
CA ASN A 144 6.54 -9.51 -16.00
C ASN A 144 5.30 -9.54 -15.09
N ASP A 145 4.16 -9.12 -15.64
CA ASP A 145 2.89 -9.03 -14.90
C ASP A 145 2.42 -10.41 -14.37
N ASP A 146 2.73 -11.51 -15.04
CA ASP A 146 2.35 -12.86 -14.58
C ASP A 146 3.17 -13.30 -13.37
N ALA A 147 4.48 -13.02 -13.35
CA ALA A 147 5.34 -13.28 -12.20
C ALA A 147 4.90 -12.44 -10.99
N ALA A 148 4.53 -11.17 -11.20
CA ALA A 148 4.00 -10.31 -10.14
C ALA A 148 2.66 -10.83 -9.60
N ARG A 149 1.71 -11.21 -10.48
CA ARG A 149 0.43 -11.81 -10.08
C ARG A 149 0.60 -13.12 -9.32
N SER A 150 1.47 -14.00 -9.81
CA SER A 150 1.79 -15.27 -9.13
C SER A 150 2.38 -15.02 -7.74
N ALA A 151 3.26 -14.02 -7.59
CA ALA A 151 3.83 -13.68 -6.31
C ALA A 151 2.80 -13.08 -5.34
N LEU A 152 1.89 -12.22 -5.83
CA LEU A 152 0.78 -11.69 -5.06
C LEU A 152 -0.11 -12.82 -4.53
N GLY A 153 -0.47 -13.79 -5.38
CA GLY A 153 -1.27 -14.95 -5.01
C GLY A 153 -0.61 -15.80 -3.93
N ALA A 154 0.69 -16.05 -4.05
CA ALA A 154 1.47 -16.77 -3.03
C ALA A 154 1.51 -16.00 -1.69
N GLY A 155 1.66 -14.67 -1.73
CA GLY A 155 1.61 -13.82 -0.53
C GLY A 155 0.24 -13.87 0.16
N ALA A 156 -0.83 -13.76 -0.62
CA ALA A 156 -2.21 -13.85 -0.12
C ALA A 156 -2.51 -15.21 0.51
N ALA A 157 -2.14 -16.31 -0.17
CA ALA A 157 -2.30 -17.65 0.36
C ALA A 157 -1.50 -17.86 1.66
N ARG A 158 -0.28 -17.31 1.74
CA ARG A 158 0.57 -17.45 2.92
C ARG A 158 0.07 -16.67 4.13
N TRP A 159 -0.37 -15.42 3.93
CA TRP A 159 -0.60 -14.49 5.03
C TRP A 159 -2.07 -14.22 5.31
N LEU A 160 -2.90 -14.08 4.27
CA LEU A 160 -4.30 -13.68 4.38
C LEU A 160 -5.27 -14.87 4.49
N ALA A 161 -4.90 -16.05 3.98
CA ALA A 161 -5.73 -17.25 4.10
C ALA A 161 -5.75 -17.88 5.51
N ARG A 162 -4.99 -17.31 6.46
CA ARG A 162 -4.95 -17.80 7.84
C ARG A 162 -6.25 -17.50 8.58
N THR A 163 -6.64 -18.38 9.50
CA THR A 163 -7.84 -18.20 10.32
C THR A 163 -7.77 -17.01 11.27
N ASP A 164 -6.56 -16.64 11.68
CA ASP A 164 -6.29 -15.47 12.53
C ASP A 164 -6.04 -14.18 11.75
N ALA A 165 -6.05 -14.20 10.41
CA ALA A 165 -5.94 -12.99 9.59
C ALA A 165 -7.18 -12.11 9.79
N PRO A 166 -7.05 -10.77 9.80
CA PRO A 166 -8.18 -9.86 9.97
C PRO A 166 -9.19 -10.01 8.82
N ALA A 167 -10.43 -9.59 9.07
CA ALA A 167 -11.40 -9.40 7.99
C ALA A 167 -10.98 -8.18 7.15
N LEU A 168 -10.84 -8.37 5.84
CA LEU A 168 -10.41 -7.35 4.89
C LEU A 168 -11.42 -7.34 3.73
N PRO A 169 -12.57 -6.69 3.93
CA PRO A 169 -13.70 -6.83 3.02
C PRO A 169 -13.54 -5.92 1.80
N ALA A 170 -14.30 -6.20 0.74
CA ALA A 170 -14.14 -5.51 -0.55
C ALA A 170 -14.44 -4.00 -0.47
N GLU A 171 -15.34 -3.57 0.41
CA GLU A 171 -15.67 -2.16 0.64
C GLU A 171 -14.53 -1.35 1.26
N ALA A 172 -13.61 -2.02 1.95
CA ALA A 172 -12.40 -1.41 2.49
C ALA A 172 -11.25 -1.42 1.46
N ALA A 173 -11.41 -2.13 0.34
CA ALA A 173 -10.35 -2.33 -0.64
C ALA A 173 -10.25 -1.14 -1.60
N MET A 174 -9.16 -0.38 -1.53
CA MET A 174 -8.94 0.78 -2.38
C MET A 174 -7.47 1.20 -2.41
N GLY A 175 -7.07 1.80 -3.53
CA GLY A 175 -5.79 2.49 -3.66
C GLY A 175 -5.71 3.72 -2.76
N TYR A 176 -4.48 4.12 -2.41
CA TYR A 176 -4.23 5.31 -1.59
C TYR A 176 -4.90 6.61 -2.10
N PRO A 177 -4.99 6.90 -3.42
CA PRO A 177 -5.63 8.15 -3.87
C PRO A 177 -7.12 8.15 -3.57
N ALA A 178 -7.82 7.03 -3.83
CA ALA A 178 -9.23 6.86 -3.50
C ALA A 178 -9.48 7.00 -1.98
N TRP A 179 -8.65 6.36 -1.16
CA TRP A 179 -8.74 6.52 0.29
C TRP A 179 -8.53 7.98 0.70
N LEU A 180 -7.44 8.62 0.26
CA LEU A 180 -7.13 10.00 0.67
C LEU A 180 -8.22 10.99 0.23
N ARG A 181 -8.82 10.82 -0.95
CA ARG A 181 -9.97 11.61 -1.42
C ARG A 181 -11.15 11.54 -0.46
N SER A 182 -11.42 10.36 0.12
CA SER A 182 -12.48 10.21 1.12
C SER A 182 -12.17 10.90 2.46
N GLN A 183 -10.93 11.36 2.68
CA GLN A 183 -10.50 12.02 3.92
C GLN A 183 -10.41 13.55 3.80
N VAL A 184 -10.30 14.07 2.58
CA VAL A 184 -10.07 15.51 2.32
C VAL A 184 -11.17 16.16 1.48
N GLY A 185 -12.19 15.38 1.12
CA GLY A 185 -13.40 15.85 0.44
C GLY A 185 -14.46 16.38 1.38
#